data_AF-A0A2M6GG43-F1
#
_entry.id   AF-A0A2M6GG43-F1
#
_cell.length_a   1.000
_cell.length_b   1.000
_cell.length_c   1.000
_cell.angle_alpha   90.00
_cell.angle_beta   90.00
_cell.angle_gamma   90.00
#
_symmetry.space_group_name_H-M   'P 1'
#
loop_
_entity.id
_entity.type
_entity.pdbx_description
1 polymer ?
#
loop_
_entity_poly.entity_id
_entity_poly.type
_entity_poly.pdbx_seq_one_letter_code
_entity_poly.pdbx_strand_id
1 'polypeptide(L)'
;MKITPIEIRQKTFEKSFRGVDKDEVNAFLLTLSQQWERMQDENKELRQKLEASNKEVQKLREVESSLYRTLKTAEDTGNNMIEQANKEAALQVREAQLKSEQLLNDARLKARNLIEDAYSQSEKAVVEMQHEVKALEQ
;
A
#
# COMPACT_ATOMS: atom_id res chain seq x y z
N MET A 1 -7.31 52.29 -4.19
CA MET A 1 -8.16 52.95 -5.21
C MET A 1 -8.01 52.20 -6.52
N LYS A 2 -9.09 51.71 -7.12
CA LYS A 2 -9.04 51.09 -8.45
C LYS A 2 -9.44 52.15 -9.47
N ILE A 3 -8.44 52.75 -10.10
CA ILE A 3 -8.67 53.59 -11.27
C ILE A 3 -9.07 52.66 -12.43
N THR A 4 -10.19 52.95 -13.05
CA THR A 4 -10.74 52.22 -14.20
C THR A 4 -10.33 52.90 -15.51
N PRO A 5 -10.32 52.16 -16.64
CA PRO A 5 -10.08 52.76 -17.96
C PRO A 5 -11.00 53.95 -18.25
N ILE A 6 -12.27 53.87 -17.81
CA ILE A 6 -13.25 54.94 -18.01
C ILE A 6 -12.92 56.18 -17.18
N GLU A 7 -12.46 56.01 -15.94
CA GLU A 7 -12.02 57.13 -15.09
C GLU A 7 -10.76 57.80 -15.65
N ILE A 8 -9.85 57.04 -16.28
CA ILE A 8 -8.68 57.61 -16.98
C ILE A 8 -9.15 58.46 -18.16
N ARG A 9 -10.08 57.95 -18.97
CA ARG A 9 -10.60 58.65 -20.16
C ARG A 9 -11.39 59.91 -19.81
N GLN A 10 -12.12 59.90 -18.69
CA GLN A 10 -12.95 61.01 -18.24
C GLN A 10 -12.20 61.99 -17.32
N LYS A 11 -10.92 61.75 -17.04
CA LYS A 11 -10.16 62.59 -16.12
C LYS A 11 -10.00 64.00 -16.69
N THR A 12 -10.45 64.98 -15.91
CA THR A 12 -10.21 66.40 -16.16
C THR A 12 -9.13 66.94 -15.23
N PHE A 13 -8.42 67.96 -15.71
CA PHE A 13 -7.35 68.65 -14.98
C PHE A 13 -7.66 70.14 -14.90
N GLU A 14 -7.24 70.77 -13.79
CA GLU A 14 -7.35 72.21 -13.61
C GLU A 14 -6.39 72.95 -14.56
N LYS A 15 -6.79 74.14 -15.02
CA LYS A 15 -5.96 74.96 -15.89
C LYS A 15 -4.97 75.78 -15.07
N SER A 16 -3.72 75.82 -15.49
CA SER A 16 -2.66 76.65 -14.90
C SER A 16 -1.92 77.44 -15.98
N PHE A 17 -1.38 78.61 -15.63
CA PHE A 17 -0.62 79.45 -16.57
C PHE A 17 0.67 78.72 -16.99
N ARG A 18 0.87 78.55 -18.31
CA ARG A 18 1.92 77.70 -18.94
C ARG A 18 1.76 76.18 -18.74
N GLY A 19 0.53 75.67 -18.82
CA GLY A 19 0.23 74.23 -18.80
C GLY A 19 0.54 73.48 -20.10
N VAL A 20 0.42 72.14 -20.06
CA VAL A 20 0.57 71.24 -21.21
C VAL A 20 -0.61 71.38 -22.18
N ASP A 21 -0.38 71.07 -23.47
CA ASP A 21 -1.44 71.02 -24.47
C ASP A 21 -2.53 70.02 -24.07
N LYS A 22 -3.78 70.50 -24.07
CA LYS A 22 -4.95 69.72 -23.69
C LYS A 22 -5.18 68.53 -24.64
N ASP A 23 -4.95 68.72 -25.94
CA ASP A 23 -5.23 67.68 -26.93
C ASP A 23 -4.19 66.56 -26.86
N GLU A 24 -2.92 66.90 -26.60
CA GLU A 24 -1.86 65.94 -26.35
C GLU A 24 -2.15 65.10 -25.08
N VAL A 25 -2.56 65.76 -23.99
CA VAL A 25 -2.94 65.08 -22.75
C VAL A 25 -4.14 64.14 -22.98
N ASN A 26 -5.17 64.57 -23.71
CA ASN A 26 -6.33 63.72 -24.00
C ASN A 26 -5.95 62.50 -24.85
N ALA A 27 -5.08 62.66 -25.85
CA ALA A 27 -4.59 61.56 -26.68
C ALA A 27 -3.78 60.55 -25.84
N PHE A 28 -2.95 61.04 -24.91
CA PHE A 28 -2.21 60.20 -23.97
C PHE A 28 -3.16 59.43 -23.03
N LEU A 29 -4.14 60.09 -22.42
CA LEU A 29 -5.12 59.43 -21.54
C LEU A 29 -5.95 58.38 -22.28
N LEU A 30 -6.29 58.62 -23.55
CA LEU A 30 -6.98 57.63 -24.37
C LEU A 30 -6.10 56.38 -24.56
N THR A 31 -4.84 56.56 -24.95
CA THR A 31 -3.90 55.44 -25.13
C THR A 31 -3.66 54.70 -23.81
N LEU A 32 -3.47 55.43 -22.71
CA LEU A 32 -3.31 54.87 -21.37
C LEU A 32 -4.53 54.07 -20.94
N SER A 33 -5.75 54.57 -21.20
CA SER A 33 -6.99 53.84 -20.89
C SER A 33 -7.06 52.50 -21.61
N GLN A 34 -6.67 52.45 -22.88
CA GLN A 34 -6.67 51.22 -23.69
C GLN A 34 -5.62 50.21 -23.18
N GLN A 35 -4.40 50.67 -22.87
CA GLN A 35 -3.37 49.80 -22.32
C GLN A 35 -3.76 49.28 -20.93
N TRP A 36 -4.43 50.10 -20.12
CA TRP A 36 -4.94 49.71 -18.81
C TRP A 36 -6.02 48.63 -18.91
N GLU A 37 -6.95 48.76 -19.86
CA GLU A 37 -7.99 47.76 -20.16
C GLU A 37 -7.35 46.44 -20.59
N ARG A 38 -6.43 46.48 -21.56
CA ARG A 38 -5.68 45.30 -22.01
C ARG A 38 -4.96 44.59 -20.86
N MET A 39 -4.25 45.35 -20.01
CA MET A 39 -3.55 44.80 -18.85
C MET A 39 -4.52 44.18 -17.85
N GLN A 40 -5.70 44.77 -17.67
CA GLN A 40 -6.72 44.27 -16.76
C GLN A 40 -7.32 42.94 -17.26
N ASP A 41 -7.55 42.82 -18.56
CA ASP A 41 -8.01 41.59 -19.21
C ASP A 41 -6.96 40.49 -19.16
N GLU A 42 -5.71 40.80 -19.49
CA GLU A 42 -4.59 39.85 -19.38
C GLU A 42 -4.42 39.37 -17.94
N ASN A 43 -4.52 40.28 -16.95
CA ASN A 43 -4.45 39.89 -15.54
C ASN A 43 -5.59 38.95 -15.15
N LYS A 44 -6.80 39.17 -15.65
CA LYS A 44 -7.95 38.31 -15.41
C LYS A 44 -7.75 36.92 -16.03
N GLU A 45 -7.28 36.86 -17.28
CA GLU A 45 -6.98 35.61 -17.96
C GLU A 45 -5.88 34.82 -17.23
N LEU A 46 -4.79 35.47 -16.85
CA LEU A 46 -3.70 34.85 -16.09
C LEU A 46 -4.18 34.32 -14.73
N ARG A 47 -5.03 35.05 -14.02
CA ARG A 47 -5.64 34.58 -12.77
C ARG A 47 -6.49 33.33 -12.97
N GLN A 48 -7.29 33.28 -14.03
CA GLN A 48 -8.09 32.11 -14.37
C GLN A 48 -7.21 30.89 -14.71
N LYS A 49 -6.16 31.08 -15.51
CA LYS A 49 -5.20 30.02 -15.84
C LYS A 49 -4.47 29.51 -14.59
N LEU A 50 -4.06 30.42 -13.71
CA LEU A 50 -3.40 30.07 -12.45
C LEU A 50 -4.32 29.25 -11.54
N GLU A 51 -5.58 29.66 -11.41
CA GLU A 51 -6.57 28.92 -10.62
C GLU A 51 -6.80 27.51 -11.18
N ALA A 52 -6.96 27.39 -12.50
CA ALA A 52 -7.13 26.10 -13.17
C ALA A 52 -5.90 25.19 -12.97
N SER A 53 -4.69 25.73 -13.15
CA SER A 53 -3.44 24.99 -12.95
C SER A 53 -3.27 24.54 -11.49
N ASN A 54 -3.58 25.40 -10.52
CA ASN A 54 -3.52 25.04 -9.11
C ASN A 54 -4.50 23.92 -8.75
N LYS A 55 -5.72 23.93 -9.31
CA LYS A 55 -6.70 22.85 -9.13
C LYS A 55 -6.18 21.52 -9.69
N GLU A 56 -5.57 21.54 -10.87
CA GLU A 56 -5.01 20.32 -11.47
C GLU A 56 -3.82 19.78 -10.65
N VAL A 57 -2.93 20.66 -10.19
CA VAL A 57 -1.82 20.28 -9.29
C VAL A 57 -2.34 19.65 -8.00
N GLN A 58 -3.40 20.23 -7.41
CA GLN A 58 -4.01 19.68 -6.20
C GLN A 58 -4.57 18.26 -6.46
N LYS A 59 -5.31 18.08 -7.56
CA LYS A 59 -5.84 16.77 -7.95
C LYS A 59 -4.74 15.73 -8.16
N LEU A 60 -3.64 16.10 -8.84
CA LEU A 60 -2.50 15.22 -9.04
C LEU A 60 -1.85 14.82 -7.71
N ARG A 61 -1.70 15.76 -6.76
CA ARG A 61 -1.18 15.46 -5.41
C ARG A 61 -2.09 14.52 -4.63
N GLU A 62 -3.41 14.65 -4.75
CA GLU A 62 -4.36 13.74 -4.13
C GLU A 62 -4.24 12.32 -4.70
N VAL A 63 -4.11 12.20 -6.02
CA VAL A 63 -3.88 10.92 -6.71
C VAL A 63 -2.55 10.31 -6.28
N GLU A 64 -1.46 11.09 -6.27
CA GLU A 64 -0.13 10.66 -5.84
C GLU A 64 -0.15 10.13 -4.39
N SER A 65 -0.81 10.86 -3.47
CA SER A 65 -0.96 10.44 -2.08
C SER A 65 -1.75 9.13 -1.95
N SER A 66 -2.81 8.96 -2.74
CA SER A 66 -3.59 7.73 -2.77
C SER A 66 -2.77 6.55 -3.30
N LEU A 67 -2.06 6.74 -4.42
CA LEU A 67 -1.17 5.72 -4.99
C LEU A 67 -0.06 5.32 -4.01
N TYR A 68 0.57 6.29 -3.34
CA TYR A 68 1.59 6.01 -2.35
C TYR A 68 1.05 5.16 -1.19
N ARG A 69 -0.13 5.49 -0.67
CA ARG A 69 -0.78 4.68 0.38
C ARG A 69 -1.07 3.26 -0.10
N THR A 70 -1.63 3.11 -1.30
CA THR A 70 -1.92 1.78 -1.87
C THR A 70 -0.65 0.97 -2.06
N LEU A 71 0.41 1.57 -2.60
CA LEU A 71 1.70 0.90 -2.78
C LEU A 71 2.28 0.47 -1.43
N LYS A 72 2.21 1.35 -0.41
CA LYS A 72 2.71 1.03 0.92
C LYS A 72 1.92 -0.10 1.57
N THR A 73 0.60 -0.08 1.46
CA THR A 73 -0.25 -1.18 1.95
C THR A 73 0.05 -2.49 1.22
N ALA A 74 0.28 -2.47 -0.09
CA ALA A 74 0.64 -3.65 -0.85
C ALA A 74 2.01 -4.22 -0.40
N GLU A 75 3.00 -3.35 -0.18
CA GLU A 75 4.31 -3.72 0.36
C GLU A 75 4.18 -4.36 1.75
N ASP A 76 3.47 -3.72 2.68
CA ASP A 76 3.28 -4.21 4.04
C ASP A 76 2.51 -5.54 4.05
N THR A 77 1.51 -5.69 3.17
CA THR A 77 0.76 -6.94 3.01
C THR A 77 1.66 -8.06 2.47
N GLY A 78 2.51 -7.76 1.48
CA GLY A 78 3.48 -8.72 0.95
C GLY A 78 4.47 -9.19 2.02
N ASN A 79 5.02 -8.27 2.80
CA ASN A 79 5.93 -8.59 3.90
C ASN A 79 5.25 -9.45 4.97
N ASN A 80 4.04 -9.09 5.39
CA ASN A 80 3.26 -9.89 6.34
C ASN A 80 2.95 -11.28 5.79
N MET A 81 2.62 -11.40 4.50
CA MET A 81 2.34 -12.69 3.86
C MET A 81 3.57 -13.60 3.86
N ILE A 82 4.75 -13.05 3.56
CA ILE A 82 6.01 -13.80 3.61
C ILE A 82 6.32 -14.25 5.05
N GLU A 83 6.13 -13.37 6.04
CA GLU A 83 6.37 -13.71 7.44
C GLU A 83 5.43 -14.83 7.91
N GLN A 84 4.14 -14.75 7.57
CA GLN A 84 3.17 -15.79 7.92
C GLN A 84 3.47 -17.11 7.23
N ALA A 85 3.79 -17.10 5.92
CA ALA A 85 4.17 -18.30 5.19
C ALA A 85 5.39 -18.99 5.80
N ASN A 86 6.40 -18.23 6.24
CA ASN A 86 7.58 -18.78 6.92
C ASN A 86 7.23 -19.40 8.28
N LYS A 87 6.36 -18.75 9.07
CA LYS A 87 5.90 -19.29 10.36
C LYS A 87 5.09 -20.58 10.16
N GLU A 88 4.18 -20.58 9.21
CA GLU A 88 3.33 -21.74 8.90
C GLU A 88 4.17 -22.91 8.37
N ALA A 89 5.13 -22.65 7.47
CA ALA A 89 6.07 -23.66 7.00
C ALA A 89 6.89 -24.27 8.15
N ALA A 90 7.41 -23.44 9.06
CA ALA A 90 8.16 -23.92 10.22
C ALA A 90 7.28 -24.77 11.16
N LEU A 91 6.02 -24.37 11.36
CA LEU A 91 5.06 -25.11 12.16
C LEU A 91 4.72 -26.46 11.52
N GLN A 92 4.48 -26.49 10.21
CA GLN A 92 4.17 -27.71 9.48
C GLN A 92 5.33 -28.70 9.50
N VAL A 93 6.57 -28.22 9.37
CA VAL A 93 7.77 -29.07 9.52
C VAL A 93 7.84 -29.66 10.94
N ARG A 94 7.58 -28.85 11.97
CA ARG A 94 7.59 -29.31 13.35
C ARG A 94 6.49 -30.33 13.63
N GLU A 95 5.28 -30.12 13.13
CA GLU A 95 4.18 -31.08 13.24
C GLU A 95 4.48 -32.40 12.53
N ALA A 96 5.08 -32.34 11.33
CA ALA A 96 5.50 -33.52 10.60
C ALA A 96 6.57 -34.32 11.38
N GLN A 97 7.53 -33.64 12.00
CA GLN A 97 8.55 -34.27 12.86
C GLN A 97 7.92 -34.97 14.06
N LEU A 98 7.04 -34.28 14.81
CA LEU A 98 6.35 -34.86 15.97
C LEU A 98 5.52 -36.09 15.58
N LYS A 99 4.77 -35.99 14.47
CA LYS A 99 3.97 -37.11 13.96
C LYS A 99 4.85 -38.29 13.53
N SER A 100 5.99 -38.03 12.90
CA SER A 100 6.96 -39.06 12.52
C SER A 100 7.55 -39.75 13.75
N GLU A 101 7.90 -38.99 14.79
CA GLU A 101 8.40 -39.56 16.05
C GLU A 101 7.35 -40.42 16.75
N GLN A 102 6.10 -39.96 16.80
CA GLN A 102 4.98 -40.75 17.32
C GLN A 102 4.80 -42.06 16.55
N LEU A 103 4.78 -42.01 15.21
CA LEU A 103 4.67 -43.20 14.36
C LEU A 103 5.81 -44.19 14.59
N LEU A 104 7.05 -43.70 14.73
CA LEU A 104 8.21 -44.54 15.02
C LEU A 104 8.12 -45.19 16.40
N ASN A 105 7.64 -44.46 17.40
CA ASN A 105 7.45 -45.00 18.74
C ASN A 105 6.35 -46.07 18.77
N ASP A 106 5.22 -45.83 18.10
CA ASP A 106 4.14 -46.80 17.98
C ASP A 106 4.59 -48.07 17.24
N ALA A 107 5.35 -47.91 16.15
CA ALA A 107 5.92 -49.03 15.41
C ALA A 107 6.89 -49.85 16.28
N ARG A 108 7.76 -49.18 17.05
CA ARG A 108 8.69 -49.85 17.99
C ARG A 108 7.94 -50.61 19.09
N LEU A 109 6.88 -50.02 19.63
CA LEU A 109 6.06 -50.64 20.67
C LEU A 109 5.35 -51.90 20.12
N LYS A 110 4.73 -51.80 18.94
CA LYS A 110 4.13 -52.95 18.26
C LYS A 110 5.13 -54.05 17.96
N ALA A 111 6.34 -53.69 17.50
CA ALA A 111 7.39 -54.66 17.23
C ALA A 111 7.84 -55.40 18.51
N ARG A 112 7.98 -54.68 19.62
CA ARG A 112 8.30 -55.29 20.93
C ARG A 112 7.22 -56.27 21.38
N ASN A 113 5.95 -55.85 21.34
CA ASN A 113 4.83 -56.70 21.73
C ASN A 113 4.77 -57.96 20.87
N LEU A 114 4.97 -57.84 19.55
CA LEU A 114 4.97 -58.99 18.64
C LEU A 114 6.10 -59.99 18.95
N ILE A 115 7.28 -59.48 19.31
CA ILE A 115 8.40 -60.32 19.73
C ILE A 115 8.07 -61.04 21.05
N GLU A 116 7.51 -60.32 22.03
CA GLU A 116 7.12 -60.87 23.32
C GLU A 116 6.03 -61.95 23.19
N ASP A 117 5.01 -61.68 22.38
CA ASP A 117 3.95 -62.64 22.07
C ASP A 117 4.51 -63.91 21.39
N ALA A 118 5.46 -63.75 20.45
CA ALA A 118 6.10 -64.88 19.78
C ALA A 118 6.95 -65.73 20.74
N TYR A 119 7.67 -65.11 21.67
CA TYR A 119 8.40 -65.82 22.72
C TYR A 119 7.45 -66.58 23.64
N SER A 120 6.36 -65.94 24.10
CA SER A 120 5.36 -66.59 24.97
C SER A 120 4.69 -67.79 24.28
N GLN A 121 4.35 -67.67 23.00
CA GLN A 121 3.79 -68.78 22.22
C GLN A 121 4.81 -69.92 22.05
N SER A 122 6.07 -69.59 21.79
CA SER A 122 7.13 -70.59 21.64
C SER A 122 7.37 -71.35 22.95
N GLU A 123 7.38 -70.65 24.09
CA GLU A 123 7.53 -71.27 25.40
C GLU A 123 6.37 -72.22 25.72
N LYS A 124 5.11 -71.78 25.47
CA LYS A 124 3.93 -72.64 25.61
C LYS A 124 4.02 -73.89 24.75
N ALA A 125 4.39 -73.75 23.48
CA ALA A 125 4.55 -74.89 22.58
C ALA A 125 5.61 -75.88 23.07
N VAL A 126 6.75 -75.40 23.60
CA VAL A 126 7.78 -76.27 24.19
C VAL A 126 7.25 -77.02 25.41
N VAL A 127 6.51 -76.33 26.30
CA VAL A 127 5.92 -76.95 27.49
C VAL A 127 4.88 -78.02 27.12
N GLU A 128 4.01 -77.75 26.14
CA GLU A 128 3.05 -78.72 25.63
C GLU A 128 3.75 -79.95 25.04
N MET A 129 4.80 -79.73 24.23
CA MET A 129 5.57 -80.81 23.62
C MET A 129 6.27 -81.68 24.67
N GLN A 130 6.81 -81.08 25.74
CA GLN A 130 7.39 -81.83 26.87
C GLN A 130 6.34 -82.67 27.61
N HIS A 131 5.11 -82.16 27.72
CA HIS A 131 3.99 -82.90 28.32
C HIS A 131 3.59 -84.11 27.47
N GLU A 132 3.48 -83.95 26.15
CA GLU A 132 3.19 -85.05 25.23
C GLU A 132 4.28 -86.13 25.25
N VAL A 133 5.56 -85.75 25.24
CA VAL A 133 6.68 -86.70 25.30
C VAL A 133 6.61 -87.53 26.59
N LYS A 134 6.39 -86.89 27.75
CA LYS A 134 6.22 -87.60 29.02
C LYS A 134 5.02 -88.54 29.04
N ALA A 135 3.95 -88.19 28.35
CA ALA A 135 2.76 -89.04 28.26
C ALA A 135 2.98 -90.29 27.39
N LEU A 136 3.91 -90.23 26.42
CA LEU A 136 4.29 -91.36 25.57
C LEU A 136 5.32 -92.31 26.22
N GLU A 137 6.01 -91.88 27.28
CA GLU A 137 6.97 -92.69 28.03
C GLU A 137 6.33 -93.57 29.14
N GLN A 138 5.01 -93.46 29.36
CA GLN A 138 4.22 -94.28 30.30
C GLN A 138 3.44 -95.38 29.58
#